data_AF-H8KPT2-F1
#
_entry.id   AF-H8KPT2-F1
#
_cell.length_a   1.000
_cell.length_b   1.000
_cell.length_c   1.000
_cell.angle_alpha   90.00
_cell.angle_beta   90.00
_cell.angle_gamma   90.00
#
_symmetry.space_group_name_H-M   'P 1'
#
loop_
_entity.id
_entity.type
_entity.pdbx_description
1 polymer ?
#
loop_
_entity_poly.entity_id
_entity_poly.type
_entity_poly.pdbx_seq_one_letter_code
_entity_poly.pdbx_strand_id
1 'polypeptide(L)'
;MPNYAPNKTIWNTTQKKFLREYFHRLTLAELLAQVNTMRKDPATYQELRHQLNRMNLKKFRIIHWTSEQEKYLIENIGIKGNLELATDLNAMKLTKRIFDSKSIQKKIKFLGLKRTTDMLRAIVERHKENKRYPGKVNGAKNGEEKVCARNGIASWHIKVNGSWRKKSVFLWEQHYGKLPPASTVAFIDNNPLNCDISNLELLRKGKLSKERRQTVNRISASWMDNKYNLELIDRVRKQEEKEAIAKQPKAPEANKIKVRINPKLEIWVRPGTDTNAIKAKYATN
;
A
#
# COMPACT_ATOMS: atom_id res chain seq x y z
N MET A 1 -34.71 14.58 -17.96
CA MET A 1 -34.26 14.58 -16.55
C MET A 1 -34.08 16.02 -16.10
N PRO A 2 -34.73 16.48 -15.02
CA PRO A 2 -34.55 17.83 -14.53
C PRO A 2 -33.08 18.04 -14.13
N ASN A 3 -32.47 19.03 -14.75
CA ASN A 3 -31.09 19.44 -14.50
C ASN A 3 -31.07 20.17 -13.15
N TYR A 4 -31.00 19.42 -12.04
CA TYR A 4 -30.88 20.01 -10.70
C TYR A 4 -29.56 20.77 -10.67
N ALA A 5 -29.64 22.10 -10.79
CA ALA A 5 -28.51 22.97 -10.53
C ALA A 5 -28.00 22.62 -9.12
N PRO A 6 -26.72 22.24 -8.93
CA PRO A 6 -26.22 21.87 -7.63
C PRO A 6 -26.46 23.05 -6.68
N ASN A 7 -27.17 22.77 -5.57
CA ASN A 7 -27.49 23.77 -4.55
C ASN A 7 -26.23 24.58 -4.24
N LYS A 8 -26.25 25.87 -4.60
CA LYS A 8 -25.09 26.73 -4.45
C LYS A 8 -24.86 26.96 -2.96
N THR A 9 -23.85 26.31 -2.40
CA THR A 9 -23.43 26.44 -1.00
C THR A 9 -23.18 27.91 -0.67
N ILE A 10 -24.03 28.50 0.17
CA ILE A 10 -23.88 29.88 0.63
C ILE A 10 -22.94 29.88 1.83
N TRP A 11 -21.91 30.75 1.78
CA TRP A 11 -20.92 30.92 2.84
C TRP A 11 -21.14 32.24 3.55
N ASN A 12 -21.46 32.20 4.84
CA ASN A 12 -21.74 33.39 5.63
C ASN A 12 -20.44 34.17 5.97
N THR A 13 -20.59 35.42 6.41
CA THR A 13 -19.46 36.30 6.73
C THR A 13 -18.61 35.75 7.89
N THR A 14 -19.25 35.15 8.90
CA THR A 14 -18.59 34.54 10.07
C THR A 14 -17.66 33.39 9.68
N GLN A 15 -18.13 32.47 8.83
CA GLN A 15 -17.36 31.35 8.30
C GLN A 15 -16.17 31.85 7.47
N LYS A 16 -16.38 32.86 6.60
CA LYS A 16 -15.28 33.45 5.83
C LYS A 16 -14.24 34.11 6.73
N LYS A 17 -14.66 34.81 7.80
CA LYS A 17 -13.76 35.39 8.80
C LYS A 17 -12.95 34.31 9.52
N PHE A 18 -13.63 33.26 10.01
CA PHE A 18 -13.00 32.10 10.62
C PHE A 18 -11.96 31.45 9.70
N LEU A 19 -12.31 31.21 8.43
CA LEU A 19 -11.39 30.61 7.47
C LEU A 19 -10.13 31.48 7.29
N ARG A 20 -10.22 32.81 7.22
CA ARG A 20 -9.04 33.68 7.09
C ARG A 20 -8.13 33.60 8.32
N GLU A 21 -8.71 33.62 9.50
CA GLU A 21 -7.97 33.66 10.76
C GLU A 21 -7.25 32.33 11.06
N TYR A 22 -7.90 31.19 10.78
CA TYR A 22 -7.41 29.87 11.16
C TYR A 22 -6.77 29.09 10.01
N PHE A 23 -6.75 29.61 8.77
CA PHE A 23 -6.25 28.89 7.59
C PHE A 23 -4.85 28.30 7.75
N HIS A 24 -3.93 29.09 8.33
CA HIS A 24 -2.54 28.68 8.52
C HIS A 24 -2.33 27.81 9.76
N ARG A 25 -3.27 27.82 10.72
CA ARG A 25 -3.16 27.12 12.01
C ARG A 25 -3.75 25.71 11.96
N LEU A 26 -4.86 25.52 11.25
CA LEU A 26 -5.60 24.26 11.22
C LEU A 26 -5.42 23.52 9.90
N THR A 27 -5.48 22.19 9.93
CA THR A 27 -5.57 21.35 8.72
C THR A 27 -6.88 21.55 7.99
N LEU A 28 -6.96 21.14 6.71
CA LEU A 28 -8.20 21.26 5.93
C LEU A 28 -9.34 20.42 6.52
N ALA A 29 -9.03 19.30 7.16
CA ALA A 29 -10.02 18.45 7.83
C ALA A 29 -10.58 19.12 9.10
N GLU A 30 -9.72 19.73 9.91
CA GLU A 30 -10.15 20.47 11.11
C GLU A 30 -10.94 21.73 10.74
N LEU A 31 -10.49 22.48 9.72
CA LEU A 31 -11.25 23.61 9.20
C LEU A 31 -12.65 23.18 8.74
N LEU A 32 -12.76 22.04 8.05
CA LEU A 32 -14.04 21.51 7.60
C LEU A 32 -14.94 21.13 8.78
N ALA A 33 -14.39 20.42 9.78
CA ALA A 33 -15.12 20.04 10.98
C ALA A 33 -15.67 21.28 11.72
N GLN A 34 -14.82 22.30 11.94
CA GLN A 34 -15.22 23.54 12.61
C GLN A 34 -16.19 24.40 11.80
N VAL A 35 -16.06 24.42 10.48
CA VAL A 35 -17.06 25.11 9.64
C VAL A 35 -18.41 24.40 9.71
N ASN A 36 -18.42 23.06 9.75
CA ASN A 36 -19.65 22.28 9.77
C ASN A 36 -20.41 22.39 11.10
N THR A 37 -19.75 22.71 12.22
CA THR A 37 -20.47 23.05 13.47
C THR A 37 -21.20 24.39 13.39
N MET A 38 -20.76 25.30 12.50
CA MET A 38 -21.38 26.61 12.26
C MET A 38 -22.46 26.59 11.16
N ARG A 39 -22.78 25.43 10.60
CA ARG A 39 -23.69 25.27 9.45
C ARG A 39 -24.85 24.34 9.81
N LYS A 40 -26.03 24.63 9.25
CA LYS A 40 -27.15 23.67 9.25
C LYS A 40 -26.87 22.52 8.29
N ASP A 41 -26.42 22.86 7.07
CA ASP A 41 -26.05 21.88 6.05
C ASP A 41 -24.52 21.71 5.99
N PRO A 42 -24.01 20.49 6.23
CA PRO A 42 -22.58 20.24 6.25
C PRO A 42 -21.98 20.49 4.86
N ALA A 43 -20.92 21.29 4.81
CA ALA A 43 -20.11 21.43 3.62
C ALA A 43 -19.26 20.18 3.42
N THR A 44 -19.03 19.86 2.15
CA THR A 44 -18.07 18.87 1.69
C THR A 44 -16.67 19.46 1.63
N TYR A 45 -15.67 18.59 1.60
CA TYR A 45 -14.27 18.98 1.44
C TYR A 45 -14.01 19.77 0.15
N GLN A 46 -14.70 19.43 -0.94
CA GLN A 46 -14.53 20.07 -2.23
C GLN A 46 -15.07 21.51 -2.22
N GLU A 47 -16.25 21.74 -1.62
CA GLU A 47 -16.82 23.08 -1.48
C GLU A 47 -15.92 23.99 -0.64
N LEU A 48 -15.40 23.48 0.48
CA LEU A 48 -14.42 24.20 1.31
C LEU A 48 -13.19 24.59 0.47
N ARG A 49 -12.63 23.65 -0.29
CA ARG A 49 -11.46 23.91 -1.15
C ARG A 49 -11.75 24.95 -2.23
N HIS A 50 -12.92 24.91 -2.86
CA HIS A 50 -13.33 25.95 -3.81
C HIS A 50 -13.49 27.31 -3.15
N GLN A 51 -14.06 27.36 -1.94
CA GLN A 51 -14.22 28.60 -1.21
C GLN A 51 -12.88 29.20 -0.79
N LEU A 52 -11.94 28.39 -0.29
CA LEU A 52 -10.58 28.81 0.01
C LEU A 52 -9.86 29.35 -1.24
N ASN A 53 -10.01 28.68 -2.38
CA ASN A 53 -9.47 29.16 -3.66
C ASN A 53 -10.07 30.51 -4.08
N ARG A 54 -11.39 30.71 -3.93
CA ARG A 54 -12.08 31.98 -4.21
C ARG A 54 -11.58 33.12 -3.30
N MET A 55 -11.20 32.79 -2.07
CA MET A 55 -10.64 33.75 -1.11
C MET A 55 -9.12 33.93 -1.27
N ASN A 56 -8.52 33.30 -2.27
CA ASN A 56 -7.08 33.26 -2.50
C ASN A 56 -6.26 32.72 -1.30
N LEU A 57 -6.87 31.87 -0.47
CA LEU A 57 -6.23 31.18 0.65
C LEU A 57 -5.65 29.86 0.15
N LYS A 58 -4.34 29.85 -0.13
CA LYS A 58 -3.61 28.67 -0.64
C LYS A 58 -2.44 28.36 0.28
N LYS A 59 -2.37 27.12 0.80
CA LYS A 59 -1.24 26.68 1.66
C LYS A 59 0.04 26.46 0.86
N PHE A 60 -0.12 26.06 -0.40
CA PHE A 60 0.99 25.74 -1.29
C PHE A 60 0.95 26.69 -2.47
N ARG A 61 2.09 27.35 -2.74
CA ARG A 61 2.31 28.03 -4.00
C ARG A 61 2.63 26.97 -5.05
N ILE A 62 1.77 26.83 -6.05
CA ILE A 62 2.06 25.98 -7.20
C ILE A 62 3.22 26.62 -7.95
N ILE A 63 4.37 25.93 -7.99
CA ILE A 63 5.51 26.38 -8.79
C ILE A 63 5.31 25.83 -10.20
N HIS A 64 5.05 26.74 -11.13
CA HIS A 64 4.88 26.44 -12.55
C HIS A 64 6.24 26.12 -13.20
N TRP A 65 6.18 25.41 -14.32
CA TRP A 65 7.34 25.20 -15.17
C TRP A 65 7.65 26.50 -15.90
N THR A 66 8.93 26.84 -16.03
CA THR A 66 9.36 27.97 -16.86
C THR A 66 9.41 27.53 -18.32
N SER A 67 9.28 28.47 -19.27
CA SER A 67 9.39 28.17 -20.70
C SER A 67 10.73 27.52 -21.06
N GLU A 68 11.81 27.93 -20.38
CA GLU A 68 13.14 27.34 -20.53
C GLU A 68 13.19 25.88 -20.08
N GLN A 69 12.57 25.54 -18.94
CA GLN A 69 12.47 24.16 -18.46
C GLN A 69 11.65 23.28 -19.41
N GLU A 70 10.59 23.83 -19.99
CA GLU A 70 9.77 23.11 -20.97
C GLU A 70 10.52 22.88 -22.28
N LYS A 71 11.22 23.91 -22.77
CA LYS A 71 12.09 23.81 -23.96
C LYS A 71 13.15 22.73 -23.77
N TYR A 72 13.87 22.77 -22.64
CA TYR A 72 14.87 21.76 -22.30
C TYR A 72 14.28 20.34 -22.30
N LEU A 73 13.11 20.18 -21.69
CA LEU A 73 12.43 18.88 -21.61
C LEU A 73 12.09 18.34 -23.01
N ILE A 74 11.58 19.19 -23.90
CA ILE A 74 11.22 18.83 -25.28
C ILE A 74 12.46 18.38 -26.06
N GLU A 75 13.54 19.14 -25.99
CA GLU A 75 14.80 18.86 -26.71
C GLU A 75 15.46 17.55 -26.24
N ASN A 76 15.34 17.21 -24.95
CA ASN A 76 16.08 16.10 -24.35
C ASN A 76 15.25 14.83 -24.11
N ILE A 77 13.93 14.84 -24.37
CA ILE A 77 13.05 13.71 -24.03
C ILE A 77 13.45 12.40 -24.73
N GLY A 78 13.92 12.47 -25.98
CA GLY A 78 14.33 11.30 -26.76
C GLY A 78 15.70 10.75 -26.37
N ILE A 79 16.52 11.58 -25.73
CA ILE A 79 17.90 11.25 -25.38
C ILE A 79 17.96 10.76 -23.93
N LYS A 80 17.30 11.45 -22.99
CA LYS A 80 17.48 11.25 -21.55
C LYS A 80 16.30 10.54 -20.88
N GLY A 81 16.61 9.72 -19.88
CA GLY A 81 15.63 9.12 -18.99
C GLY A 81 15.02 10.15 -18.04
N ASN A 82 13.87 9.84 -17.44
CA ASN A 82 13.17 10.77 -16.55
C ASN A 82 13.99 11.20 -15.33
N LEU A 83 14.80 10.30 -14.77
CA LEU A 83 15.66 10.62 -13.63
C LEU A 83 16.78 11.58 -14.01
N GLU A 84 17.40 11.37 -15.18
CA GLU A 84 18.43 12.27 -15.74
C GLU A 84 17.87 13.66 -15.98
N LEU A 85 16.73 13.74 -16.66
CA LEU A 85 16.03 15.01 -16.89
C LEU A 85 15.72 15.73 -15.57
N ALA A 86 15.30 15.00 -14.54
CA ALA A 86 15.05 15.58 -13.23
C ALA A 86 16.33 16.13 -12.57
N THR A 87 17.42 15.36 -12.61
CA THR A 87 18.73 15.79 -12.10
C THR A 87 19.23 17.04 -12.82
N ASP A 88 19.15 17.07 -14.15
CA ASP A 88 19.60 18.20 -14.97
C ASP A 88 18.76 19.46 -14.69
N LEU A 89 17.43 19.32 -14.64
CA LEU A 89 16.52 20.44 -14.33
C LEU A 89 16.73 20.99 -12.91
N ASN A 90 17.04 20.13 -11.94
CA ASN A 90 17.40 20.56 -10.59
C ASN A 90 18.75 21.30 -10.57
N ALA A 91 19.71 20.87 -11.39
CA ALA A 91 21.02 21.50 -11.49
C ALA A 91 20.96 22.91 -12.11
N MET A 92 20.02 23.16 -13.03
CA MET A 92 19.82 24.48 -13.63
C MET A 92 19.35 25.55 -12.63
N LYS A 93 18.79 25.14 -11.47
CA LYS A 93 18.34 26.04 -10.39
C LYS A 93 17.41 27.20 -10.81
N LEU A 94 16.70 27.05 -11.94
CA LEU A 94 15.79 28.09 -12.47
C LEU A 94 14.59 28.37 -11.56
N THR A 95 14.18 27.39 -10.74
CA THR A 95 13.11 27.56 -9.76
C THR A 95 13.45 26.86 -8.45
N LYS A 96 12.80 27.26 -7.34
CA LYS A 96 12.91 26.57 -6.04
C LYS A 96 12.25 25.18 -6.02
N ARG A 97 11.69 24.73 -7.14
CA ARG A 97 11.00 23.45 -7.25
C ARG A 97 12.03 22.33 -7.42
N ILE A 98 11.85 21.28 -6.63
CA ILE A 98 12.60 20.03 -6.81
C ILE A 98 11.81 19.14 -7.77
N PHE A 99 12.45 18.72 -8.86
CA PHE A 99 11.92 17.79 -9.84
C PHE A 99 12.30 16.36 -9.45
N ASP A 100 11.31 15.48 -9.45
CA ASP A 100 11.48 14.03 -9.37
C ASP A 100 11.08 13.36 -10.70
N SER A 101 11.47 12.10 -10.89
CA SER A 101 11.13 11.33 -12.11
C SER A 101 9.62 11.33 -12.42
N LYS A 102 8.77 11.32 -11.37
CA LYS A 102 7.31 11.31 -11.50
C LYS A 102 6.76 12.65 -11.97
N SER A 103 7.33 13.77 -11.55
CA SER A 103 6.97 15.10 -12.02
C SER A 103 7.33 15.30 -13.48
N ILE A 104 8.50 14.79 -13.92
CA ILE A 104 8.90 14.77 -15.33
C ILE A 104 7.90 13.96 -16.15
N GLN A 105 7.57 12.74 -15.71
CA GLN A 105 6.59 11.88 -16.38
C GLN A 105 5.23 12.57 -16.52
N LYS A 106 4.73 13.22 -15.45
CA LYS A 106 3.48 13.98 -15.48
C LYS A 106 3.54 15.13 -16.48
N LYS A 107 4.65 15.86 -16.53
CA LYS A 107 4.81 16.99 -17.46
C LYS A 107 4.89 16.52 -18.91
N ILE A 108 5.63 15.45 -19.20
CA ILE A 108 5.67 14.78 -20.52
C ILE A 108 4.25 14.43 -20.98
N LYS A 109 3.47 13.78 -20.11
CA LYS A 109 2.07 13.42 -20.41
C LYS A 109 1.20 14.65 -20.65
N PHE A 110 1.37 15.70 -19.85
CA PHE A 110 0.63 16.95 -19.98
C PHE A 110 0.93 17.66 -21.31
N LEU A 111 2.18 17.64 -21.76
CA LEU A 111 2.61 18.20 -23.05
C LEU A 111 2.26 17.29 -24.25
N GLY A 112 1.67 16.10 -24.02
CA GLY A 112 1.34 15.15 -25.08
C GLY A 112 2.56 14.48 -25.72
N LEU A 113 3.75 14.62 -25.14
CA LEU A 113 4.98 14.05 -25.68
C LEU A 113 5.02 12.53 -25.43
N LYS A 114 5.49 11.78 -26.43
CA LYS A 114 5.67 10.32 -26.35
C LYS A 114 7.07 9.96 -26.79
N ARG A 115 7.70 9.02 -26.09
CA ARG A 115 8.96 8.40 -26.53
C ARG A 115 8.65 7.28 -27.51
N THR A 116 9.43 7.18 -28.57
CA THR A 116 9.38 6.02 -29.47
C THR A 116 10.03 4.81 -28.80
N THR A 117 9.74 3.62 -29.30
CA THR A 117 10.35 2.38 -28.81
C THR A 117 11.87 2.40 -28.95
N ASP A 118 12.40 2.97 -30.03
CA ASP A 118 13.84 3.03 -30.28
C ASP A 118 14.54 4.01 -29.33
N MET A 119 13.94 5.17 -29.02
CA MET A 119 14.43 6.07 -27.98
C MET A 119 14.49 5.38 -26.61
N LEU A 120 13.46 4.60 -26.27
CA LEU A 120 13.45 3.84 -25.02
C LEU A 120 14.55 2.78 -24.98
N ARG A 121 14.81 2.06 -26.09
CA ARG A 121 15.91 1.10 -26.18
C ARG A 121 17.26 1.78 -25.98
N ALA A 122 17.52 2.89 -26.67
CA ALA A 122 18.76 3.65 -26.55
C ALA A 122 19.01 4.17 -25.13
N ILE A 123 17.96 4.66 -24.45
CA ILE A 123 18.04 5.08 -23.04
C ILE A 123 18.41 3.89 -22.14
N VAL A 124 17.76 2.73 -22.34
CA VAL A 124 18.03 1.53 -21.55
C VAL A 124 19.45 1.02 -21.75
N GLU A 125 19.94 1.01 -22.99
CA GLU A 125 21.29 0.57 -23.35
C GLU A 125 22.35 1.46 -22.69
N ARG A 126 22.22 2.80 -22.81
CA ARG A 126 23.08 3.75 -22.10
C ARG A 126 23.04 3.54 -20.58
N HIS A 127 21.86 3.30 -20.01
CA HIS A 127 21.75 3.09 -18.56
C HIS A 127 22.39 1.77 -18.10
N LYS A 128 22.44 0.74 -18.96
CA LYS A 128 23.19 -0.50 -18.71
C LYS A 128 24.69 -0.23 -18.70
N GLU A 129 25.20 0.49 -19.70
CA GLU A 129 26.62 0.89 -19.79
C GLU A 129 27.05 1.69 -18.56
N ASN A 130 26.22 2.65 -18.15
CA ASN A 130 26.45 3.50 -16.97
C ASN A 130 26.15 2.80 -15.63
N LYS A 131 25.80 1.50 -15.62
CA LYS A 131 25.43 0.72 -14.43
C LYS A 131 24.35 1.38 -13.55
N ARG A 132 23.52 2.26 -14.13
CA ARG A 132 22.44 3.00 -13.43
C ARG A 132 21.16 2.20 -13.26
N TYR A 133 20.96 1.20 -14.11
CA TYR A 133 20.13 0.05 -13.74
C TYR A 133 21.06 -0.97 -13.09
N PRO A 134 21.14 -1.05 -11.74
CA PRO A 134 21.42 -2.32 -11.12
C PRO A 134 20.20 -3.17 -11.48
N GLY A 135 20.19 -3.74 -12.69
CA GLY A 135 19.09 -4.57 -13.16
C GLY A 135 18.80 -5.52 -12.02
N LYS A 136 17.55 -5.54 -11.51
CA LYS A 136 17.18 -6.18 -10.25
C LYS A 136 18.06 -7.41 -10.09
N VAL A 137 19.09 -7.29 -9.25
CA VAL A 137 19.98 -8.40 -9.03
C VAL A 137 19.05 -9.34 -8.29
N ASN A 138 18.46 -10.29 -9.00
CA ASN A 138 17.73 -11.37 -8.39
C ASN A 138 18.85 -12.10 -7.65
N GLY A 139 19.16 -11.67 -6.42
CA GLY A 139 20.27 -12.19 -5.62
C GLY A 139 20.15 -13.68 -5.34
N ALA A 140 19.01 -14.26 -5.72
CA ALA A 140 18.81 -15.69 -5.72
C ALA A 140 19.76 -16.40 -6.68
N LYS A 141 20.65 -17.20 -6.11
CA LYS A 141 21.56 -18.07 -6.85
C LYS A 141 20.76 -19.20 -7.51
N ASN A 142 21.27 -19.77 -8.60
CA ASN A 142 20.69 -21.00 -9.15
C ASN A 142 20.70 -22.09 -8.06
N GLY A 143 19.60 -22.84 -7.95
CA GLY A 143 19.39 -23.84 -6.90
C GLY A 143 18.65 -23.30 -5.66
N GLU A 144 18.55 -21.99 -5.47
CA GLU A 144 17.81 -21.44 -4.34
C GLU A 144 16.32 -21.80 -4.44
N GLU A 145 15.74 -22.18 -3.29
CA GLU A 145 14.35 -22.58 -3.18
C GLU A 145 13.55 -21.55 -2.40
N LYS A 146 12.29 -21.33 -2.80
CA LYS A 146 11.35 -20.52 -2.01
C LYS A 146 9.92 -21.00 -2.18
N VAL A 147 9.12 -20.76 -1.16
CA VAL A 147 7.67 -20.91 -1.24
C VAL A 147 7.06 -19.67 -1.88
N CYS A 148 6.26 -19.86 -2.92
CA CYS A 148 5.45 -18.79 -3.52
C CYS A 148 3.96 -19.11 -3.35
N ALA A 149 3.19 -18.16 -2.82
CA ALA A 149 1.74 -18.25 -2.75
C ALA A 149 1.12 -17.48 -3.93
N ARG A 150 0.27 -18.14 -4.72
CA ARG A 150 -0.55 -17.50 -5.76
C ARG A 150 -1.99 -17.99 -5.64
N ASN A 151 -2.95 -17.06 -5.54
CA ASN A 151 -4.37 -17.35 -5.35
C ASN A 151 -4.63 -18.27 -4.13
N GLY A 152 -3.92 -18.05 -3.02
CA GLY A 152 -4.06 -18.85 -1.79
C GLY A 152 -3.37 -20.22 -1.81
N ILE A 153 -2.78 -20.64 -2.94
CA ILE A 153 -2.06 -21.92 -3.05
C ILE A 153 -0.55 -21.67 -2.95
N ALA A 154 0.07 -22.17 -1.89
CA ALA A 154 1.51 -22.17 -1.69
C ALA A 154 2.17 -23.30 -2.48
N SER A 155 3.29 -23.04 -3.16
CA SER A 155 4.06 -24.06 -3.87
C SER A 155 5.56 -23.73 -3.90
N TRP A 156 6.40 -24.77 -3.82
CA TRP A 156 7.85 -24.63 -3.92
C TRP A 156 8.28 -24.24 -5.33
N HIS A 157 9.18 -23.26 -5.40
CA HIS A 157 9.86 -22.85 -6.62
C HIS A 157 11.38 -22.91 -6.42
N ILE A 158 12.09 -23.29 -7.48
CA ILE A 158 13.55 -23.36 -7.52
C ILE A 158 14.07 -22.43 -8.63
N LYS A 159 15.18 -21.75 -8.36
CA LYS A 159 15.83 -20.85 -9.32
C LYS A 159 16.70 -21.66 -10.29
N VAL A 160 16.40 -21.61 -11.58
CA VAL A 160 17.16 -22.30 -12.64
C VAL A 160 17.44 -21.31 -13.77
N ASN A 161 18.71 -21.13 -14.10
CA ASN A 161 19.20 -20.23 -15.16
C ASN A 161 18.56 -18.82 -15.09
N GLY A 162 18.55 -18.23 -13.89
CA GLY A 162 18.02 -16.87 -13.69
C GLY A 162 16.49 -16.77 -13.65
N SER A 163 15.75 -17.87 -13.81
CA SER A 163 14.28 -17.92 -13.77
C SER A 163 13.76 -18.81 -12.64
N TRP A 164 12.63 -18.45 -12.02
CA TRP A 164 11.99 -19.29 -10.99
C TRP A 164 11.06 -20.30 -11.68
N ARG A 165 11.29 -21.60 -11.45
CA ARG A 165 10.44 -22.70 -11.95
C ARG A 165 9.78 -23.41 -10.76
N LYS A 166 8.64 -24.06 -10.96
CA LYS A 166 8.04 -24.91 -9.92
C LYS A 166 8.96 -26.08 -9.61
N LYS A 167 9.23 -26.35 -8.32
CA LYS A 167 10.14 -27.41 -7.88
C LYS A 167 9.68 -28.79 -8.35
N SER A 168 8.38 -29.08 -8.28
CA SER A 168 7.81 -30.35 -8.76
C SER A 168 8.07 -30.63 -10.24
N VAL A 169 7.93 -29.62 -11.10
CA VAL A 169 8.22 -29.76 -12.55
C VAL A 169 9.72 -29.97 -12.77
N PHE A 170 10.57 -29.26 -12.04
CA PHE A 170 12.01 -29.41 -12.13
C PHE A 170 12.46 -30.82 -11.71
N LEU A 171 12.00 -31.32 -10.57
CA LEU A 171 12.34 -32.67 -10.08
C LEU A 171 11.85 -33.77 -11.01
N TRP A 172 10.63 -33.63 -11.56
CA TRP A 172 10.12 -34.55 -12.57
C TRP A 172 11.03 -34.60 -13.80
N GLU A 173 11.43 -33.42 -14.32
CA GLU A 173 12.29 -33.36 -15.49
C GLU A 173 13.69 -33.94 -15.26
N GLN A 174 14.23 -33.81 -14.04
CA GLN A 174 15.50 -34.42 -13.67
C GLN A 174 15.42 -35.96 -13.66
N HIS A 175 14.30 -36.53 -13.22
CA HIS A 175 14.16 -37.98 -13.05
C HIS A 175 13.64 -38.71 -14.30
N TYR A 176 12.71 -38.10 -15.04
CA TYR A 176 12.02 -38.73 -16.18
C TYR A 176 12.27 -38.03 -17.52
N GLY A 177 13.01 -36.92 -17.54
CA GLY A 177 13.27 -36.14 -18.74
C GLY A 177 12.19 -35.09 -19.06
N LYS A 178 12.31 -34.45 -20.22
CA LYS A 178 11.46 -33.30 -20.59
C LYS A 178 9.97 -33.65 -20.55
N LEU A 179 9.19 -32.75 -19.96
CA LEU A 179 7.75 -32.90 -19.85
C LEU A 179 7.08 -32.96 -21.25
N PRO A 180 6.28 -33.98 -21.57
CA PRO A 180 5.55 -34.06 -22.84
C PRO A 180 4.64 -32.83 -23.05
N PRO A 181 4.43 -32.39 -24.31
CA PRO A 181 3.53 -31.28 -24.58
C PRO A 181 2.11 -31.56 -24.06
N ALA A 182 1.47 -30.54 -23.51
CA ALA A 182 0.13 -30.63 -22.91
C ALA A 182 -0.01 -31.62 -21.73
N SER A 183 1.06 -31.85 -20.98
CA SER A 183 1.02 -32.53 -19.68
C SER A 183 1.29 -31.56 -18.53
N THR A 184 1.01 -31.98 -17.29
CA THR A 184 1.24 -31.21 -16.07
C THR A 184 1.53 -32.18 -14.93
N VAL A 185 2.51 -31.84 -14.09
CA VAL A 185 2.80 -32.59 -12.87
C VAL A 185 1.75 -32.29 -11.81
N ALA A 186 1.14 -33.32 -11.26
CA ALA A 186 0.23 -33.27 -10.12
C ALA A 186 0.84 -33.99 -8.90
N PHE A 187 0.24 -33.76 -7.75
CA PHE A 187 0.64 -34.33 -6.47
C PHE A 187 -0.42 -35.37 -6.08
N ILE A 188 0.00 -36.60 -5.80
CA ILE A 188 -0.90 -37.72 -5.46
C ILE A 188 -1.64 -37.41 -4.16
N ASP A 189 -0.94 -36.85 -3.17
CA ASP A 189 -1.49 -36.43 -1.88
C ASP A 189 -2.23 -35.07 -1.90
N ASN A 190 -2.29 -34.40 -3.06
CA ASN A 190 -2.86 -33.06 -3.24
C ASN A 190 -2.21 -31.97 -2.34
N ASN A 191 -0.97 -32.17 -1.88
CA ASN A 191 -0.18 -31.19 -1.13
C ASN A 191 0.94 -30.59 -2.00
N PRO A 192 0.81 -29.35 -2.50
CA PRO A 192 1.80 -28.75 -3.40
C PRO A 192 3.17 -28.41 -2.75
N LEU A 193 3.30 -28.64 -1.45
CA LEU A 193 4.56 -28.51 -0.72
C LEU A 193 5.33 -29.83 -0.62
N ASN A 194 4.68 -30.98 -0.85
CA ASN A 194 5.33 -32.28 -0.86
C ASN A 194 5.90 -32.60 -2.25
N CYS A 195 7.16 -32.24 -2.47
CA CYS A 195 7.84 -32.40 -3.77
C CYS A 195 8.61 -33.72 -3.91
N ASP A 196 8.32 -34.75 -3.10
CA ASP A 196 8.93 -36.06 -3.24
C ASP A 196 8.56 -36.71 -4.57
N ILE A 197 9.53 -37.28 -5.28
CA ILE A 197 9.33 -37.80 -6.64
C ILE A 197 8.25 -38.89 -6.71
N SER A 198 8.13 -39.70 -5.65
CA SER A 198 7.10 -40.74 -5.51
C SER A 198 5.68 -40.18 -5.33
N ASN A 199 5.56 -38.92 -4.89
CA ASN A 199 4.29 -38.22 -4.74
C ASN A 199 3.92 -37.41 -6.00
N LEU A 200 4.76 -37.41 -7.04
CA LEU A 200 4.50 -36.72 -8.29
C LEU A 200 3.93 -37.69 -9.32
N GLU A 201 2.93 -37.24 -10.06
CA GLU A 201 2.39 -37.96 -11.21
C GLU A 201 2.22 -37.03 -12.41
N LEU A 202 2.34 -37.59 -13.62
CA LEU A 202 2.16 -36.85 -14.86
C LEU A 202 0.73 -36.98 -15.36
N LEU A 203 0.01 -35.87 -15.41
CA LEU A 203 -1.34 -35.83 -15.94
C LEU A 203 -1.37 -35.16 -17.31
N ARG A 204 -2.03 -35.79 -18.28
CA ARG A 204 -2.35 -35.16 -19.57
C ARG A 204 -3.48 -34.15 -19.38
N LYS A 205 -3.37 -32.94 -19.93
CA LYS A 205 -4.32 -31.82 -19.73
C LYS A 205 -5.80 -32.18 -19.95
N GLY A 206 -6.10 -33.17 -20.81
CA GLY A 206 -7.47 -33.65 -21.03
C GLY A 206 -8.06 -34.47 -19.87
N LYS A 207 -7.23 -35.25 -19.16
CA LYS A 207 -7.64 -36.11 -18.02
C LYS A 207 -7.88 -35.29 -16.75
N LEU A 208 -7.04 -34.27 -16.56
CA LEU A 208 -7.07 -33.31 -15.46
C LEU A 208 -8.43 -32.63 -15.25
N SER A 209 -9.20 -32.34 -16.30
CA SER A 209 -10.49 -31.64 -16.15
C SER A 209 -11.61 -32.54 -15.60
N LYS A 210 -11.57 -33.85 -15.86
CA LYS A 210 -12.58 -34.81 -15.39
C LYS A 210 -12.26 -35.29 -13.97
N GLU A 211 -11.02 -35.70 -13.73
CA GLU A 211 -10.58 -36.22 -12.44
C GLU A 211 -10.52 -35.10 -11.38
N ARG A 212 -9.98 -33.90 -11.68
CA ARG A 212 -10.05 -32.78 -10.71
C ARG A 212 -11.47 -32.25 -10.51
N ARG A 213 -12.38 -32.29 -11.48
CA ARG A 213 -13.79 -31.96 -11.22
C ARG A 213 -14.39 -32.92 -10.20
N GLN A 214 -14.12 -34.22 -10.34
CA GLN A 214 -14.62 -35.23 -9.40
C GLN A 214 -13.98 -35.08 -8.01
N THR A 215 -12.67 -34.84 -7.92
CA THR A 215 -11.98 -34.64 -6.64
C THR A 215 -12.32 -33.30 -5.99
N VAL A 216 -12.43 -32.20 -6.74
CA VAL A 216 -12.89 -30.90 -6.20
C VAL A 216 -14.35 -30.97 -5.76
N ASN A 217 -15.22 -31.73 -6.44
CA ASN A 217 -16.61 -31.94 -5.97
C ASN A 217 -16.66 -32.81 -4.70
N ARG A 218 -15.81 -33.83 -4.58
CA ARG A 218 -15.67 -34.65 -3.36
C ARG A 218 -15.11 -33.84 -2.18
N ILE A 219 -14.07 -33.06 -2.45
CA ILE A 219 -13.43 -32.17 -1.48
C ILE A 219 -14.36 -31.01 -1.14
N SER A 220 -15.11 -30.41 -2.07
CA SER A 220 -16.03 -29.31 -1.75
C SER A 220 -17.23 -29.78 -0.92
N ALA A 221 -17.73 -30.99 -1.13
CA ALA A 221 -18.75 -31.58 -0.26
C ALA A 221 -18.22 -31.75 1.18
N SER A 222 -17.03 -32.33 1.34
CA SER A 222 -16.38 -32.50 2.65
C SER A 222 -15.90 -31.18 3.28
N TRP A 223 -15.48 -30.19 2.49
CA TRP A 223 -15.01 -28.89 2.97
C TRP A 223 -16.14 -27.92 3.30
N MET A 224 -17.31 -28.04 2.68
CA MET A 224 -18.48 -27.27 3.11
C MET A 224 -18.97 -27.72 4.49
N ASP A 225 -18.92 -29.03 4.78
CA ASP A 225 -19.18 -29.55 6.13
C ASP A 225 -18.09 -29.12 7.13
N ASN A 226 -16.83 -29.12 6.72
CA ASN A 226 -15.71 -28.76 7.61
C ASN A 226 -15.61 -27.24 7.86
N LYS A 227 -15.96 -26.40 6.88
CA LYS A 227 -16.00 -24.94 7.05
C LYS A 227 -17.09 -24.54 8.05
N TYR A 228 -18.26 -25.17 7.99
CA TYR A 228 -19.33 -24.94 8.95
C TYR A 228 -18.92 -25.38 10.37
N ASN A 229 -18.24 -26.52 10.50
CA ASN A 229 -17.71 -26.99 11.78
C ASN A 229 -16.60 -26.09 12.35
N LEU A 230 -15.68 -25.59 11.52
CA LEU A 230 -14.64 -24.65 11.97
C LEU A 230 -15.20 -23.29 12.38
N GLU A 231 -16.21 -22.78 11.67
CA GLU A 231 -16.92 -21.54 12.05
C GLU A 231 -17.78 -21.72 13.32
N LEU A 232 -18.25 -22.94 13.60
CA LEU A 232 -18.95 -23.27 14.84
C LEU A 232 -17.98 -23.38 16.01
N ILE A 233 -16.84 -24.06 15.84
CA ILE A 233 -15.77 -24.18 16.85
C ILE A 233 -15.21 -22.80 17.22
N ASP A 234 -14.94 -21.92 16.24
CA ASP A 234 -14.42 -20.57 16.53
C ASP A 234 -15.48 -19.68 17.20
N ARG A 235 -16.78 -19.88 16.92
CA ARG A 235 -17.87 -19.23 17.66
C ARG A 235 -17.94 -19.69 19.12
N VAL A 236 -17.87 -21.00 19.36
CA VAL A 236 -17.88 -21.57 20.72
C VAL A 236 -16.67 -21.07 21.50
N ARG A 237 -15.46 -21.12 20.93
CA ARG A 237 -14.23 -20.62 21.56
C ARG A 237 -14.33 -19.13 21.93
N LYS A 238 -14.84 -18.28 21.03
CA LYS A 238 -15.04 -16.85 21.30
C LYS A 238 -16.08 -16.59 22.38
N GLN A 239 -17.10 -17.45 22.49
CA GLN A 239 -18.09 -17.39 23.55
C GLN A 239 -17.45 -17.75 24.90
N GLU A 240 -16.69 -18.85 24.96
CA GLU A 240 -15.95 -19.29 26.15
C GLU A 240 -14.91 -18.26 26.61
N GLU A 241 -14.16 -17.64 25.69
CA GLU A 241 -13.22 -16.56 26.00
C GLU A 241 -13.94 -15.35 26.62
N LYS A 242 -15.09 -14.95 26.06
CA LYS A 242 -15.89 -13.85 26.62
C LYS A 242 -16.44 -14.19 28.00
N GLU A 243 -16.92 -15.41 28.20
CA GLU A 243 -17.43 -15.87 29.50
C GLU A 243 -16.32 -16.00 30.53
N ALA A 244 -15.12 -16.45 30.14
CA ALA A 244 -13.95 -16.49 31.00
C ALA A 244 -13.50 -15.10 31.40
N ILE A 245 -13.47 -14.13 30.48
CA ILE A 245 -13.17 -12.72 30.76
C ILE A 245 -14.24 -12.10 31.67
N ALA A 246 -15.51 -12.46 31.48
CA ALA A 246 -16.61 -11.96 32.32
C ALA A 246 -16.61 -12.56 33.74
N LYS A 247 -16.16 -13.81 33.89
CA LYS A 247 -16.02 -14.52 35.18
C LYS A 247 -14.73 -14.17 35.91
N GLN A 248 -13.72 -13.62 35.24
CA GLN A 248 -12.56 -13.08 35.93
C GLN A 248 -13.02 -11.92 36.84
N PRO A 249 -12.72 -11.97 38.15
CA PRO A 249 -13.03 -10.86 39.03
C PRO A 249 -12.34 -9.63 38.46
N LYS A 250 -13.12 -8.57 38.16
CA LYS A 250 -12.56 -7.29 37.71
C LYS A 250 -11.46 -6.93 38.70
N ALA A 251 -10.21 -6.90 38.21
CA ALA A 251 -9.07 -6.56 39.04
C ALA A 251 -9.42 -5.29 39.81
N PRO A 252 -9.30 -5.28 41.15
CA PRO A 252 -9.66 -4.09 41.91
C PRO A 252 -8.87 -2.92 41.33
N GLU A 253 -9.51 -1.75 41.15
CA GLU A 253 -8.87 -0.47 40.80
C GLU A 253 -7.92 0.02 41.93
N ALA A 254 -7.30 -0.91 42.65
CA ALA A 254 -6.43 -0.66 43.78
C ALA A 254 -5.04 -0.24 43.29
N ASN A 255 -4.61 0.87 43.87
CA ASN A 255 -3.26 1.45 43.86
C ASN A 255 -2.97 2.48 42.76
N LYS A 256 -3.92 3.31 42.32
CA LYS A 256 -3.50 4.63 41.83
C LYS A 256 -3.06 5.48 43.03
N ILE A 257 -1.81 5.95 43.03
CA ILE A 257 -1.28 6.87 44.03
C ILE A 257 -1.65 8.29 43.62
N LYS A 258 -2.24 9.06 44.52
CA LYS A 258 -2.58 10.45 44.28
C LYS A 258 -1.33 11.32 44.45
N VAL A 259 -0.92 12.02 43.39
CA VAL A 259 0.25 12.92 43.41
C VAL A 259 -0.20 14.34 43.16
N ARG A 260 0.11 15.23 44.10
CA ARG A 260 -0.14 16.67 44.01
C ARG A 260 1.06 17.35 43.35
N ILE A 261 0.82 18.04 42.24
CA ILE A 261 1.86 18.77 41.49
C ILE A 261 1.94 20.22 41.99
N ASN A 262 0.79 20.87 42.15
CA ASN A 262 0.68 22.22 42.70
C ASN A 262 -0.67 22.37 43.46
N PRO A 263 -0.95 23.50 44.14
CA PRO A 263 -2.18 23.64 44.94
C PRO A 263 -3.47 23.43 44.14
N LYS A 264 -3.44 23.62 42.81
CA LYS A 264 -4.60 23.54 41.90
C LYS A 264 -4.64 22.28 41.02
N LEU A 265 -3.62 21.41 41.05
CA LEU A 265 -3.51 20.26 40.15
C LEU A 265 -3.09 18.98 40.88
N GLU A 266 -3.98 17.98 40.83
CA GLU A 266 -3.79 16.64 41.36
C GLU A 266 -3.97 15.61 40.24
N ILE A 267 -3.08 14.62 40.18
CA ILE A 267 -3.14 13.54 39.19
C ILE A 267 -3.01 12.18 39.89
N TRP A 268 -3.62 11.17 39.28
CA TRP A 268 -3.57 9.78 39.75
C TRP A 268 -2.56 9.00 38.91
N VAL A 269 -1.50 8.49 39.55
CA VAL A 269 -0.41 7.76 38.87
C VAL A 269 -0.33 6.32 39.34
N ARG A 270 0.18 5.44 38.47
CA ARG A 270 0.35 4.02 38.81
C ARG A 270 1.49 3.85 39.84
N PRO A 271 1.47 2.81 40.69
CA PRO A 271 2.58 2.51 41.59
C PRO A 271 3.86 2.28 40.81
N GLY A 272 4.99 2.76 41.33
CA GLY A 272 6.29 2.65 40.67
C GLY A 272 6.58 3.72 39.61
N THR A 273 5.65 4.65 39.37
CA THR A 273 5.92 5.81 38.50
C THR A 273 6.78 6.82 39.24
N ASP A 274 7.88 7.28 38.63
CA ASP A 274 8.75 8.31 39.22
C ASP A 274 8.02 9.66 39.31
N THR A 275 7.58 9.98 40.54
CA THR A 275 6.81 11.18 40.81
C THR A 275 7.63 12.47 40.64
N ASN A 276 8.96 12.39 40.74
CA ASN A 276 9.84 13.55 40.58
C ASN A 276 9.98 13.92 39.11
N ALA A 277 10.14 12.93 38.22
CA ALA A 277 10.15 13.16 36.78
C ALA A 277 8.86 13.82 36.29
N ILE A 278 7.72 13.43 36.86
CA ILE A 278 6.43 14.07 36.54
C ILE A 278 6.39 15.50 37.05
N LYS A 279 6.75 15.76 38.31
CA LYS A 279 6.78 17.14 38.84
C LYS A 279 7.71 18.04 38.02
N ALA A 280 8.90 17.57 37.63
CA ALA A 280 9.84 18.33 36.80
C ALA A 280 9.26 18.68 35.42
N LYS A 281 8.54 17.75 34.79
CA LYS A 281 7.86 17.97 33.51
C LYS A 281 6.77 19.05 33.58
N TYR A 282 6.10 19.17 34.73
CA TYR A 282 5.04 20.17 34.92
C TYR A 282 5.51 21.46 35.60
N ALA A 283 6.77 21.55 36.03
CA ALA A 283 7.38 22.77 36.59
C ALA A 283 7.94 23.71 35.51
N THR A 284 8.09 23.22 34.27
CA THR A 284 8.66 23.97 33.13
C THR A 284 7.61 24.63 32.22
N ASN A 285 6.33 24.53 32.58
CA ASN A 285 5.19 25.21 31.94
C ASN A 285 4.42 26.03 32.96
#